data_AF-D2RVA1-F1
#
_entry.id   AF-D2RVA1-F1
#
_cell.length_a   1.000
_cell.length_b   1.000
_cell.length_c   1.000
_cell.angle_alpha   90.00
_cell.angle_beta   90.00
_cell.angle_gamma   90.00
#
_symmetry.space_group_name_H-M   'P 1'
#
loop_
_entity.id
_entity.type
_entity.pdbx_description
1 polymer ?
#
loop_
_entity_poly.entity_id
_entity_poly.type
_entity_poly.pdbx_seq_one_letter_code
_entity_poly.pdbx_strand_id
1 'polypeptide(L)' 'MPIQTAVPLASRRRALLTLVVAAALLAFNYGSSIETVSEAALAVAAYLVVGYLTLTAMDLLFDRFLWRN' A
#
# COMPACT_ATOMS: atom_id res chain seq x y z
N MET A 1 13.14 -18.50 20.45
CA MET A 1 13.83 -17.30 19.91
C MET A 1 12.77 -16.41 19.29
N PRO A 2 12.73 -15.09 19.57
CA PRO A 2 11.75 -14.24 18.92
C PRO A 2 12.05 -14.25 17.43
N ILE A 3 11.07 -14.64 16.62
CA ILE A 3 11.12 -14.52 15.17
C ILE A 3 11.09 -13.00 14.90
N GLN A 4 12.27 -12.37 14.85
CA GLN A 4 12.39 -11.02 14.35
C GLN A 4 12.13 -11.09 12.84
N THR A 5 10.90 -10.82 12.42
CA THR A 5 10.59 -10.61 11.01
C THR A 5 11.44 -9.45 10.54
N ALA A 6 12.38 -9.71 9.63
CA ALA A 6 13.34 -8.73 9.13
C ALA A 6 12.72 -7.73 8.13
N VAL A 7 11.39 -7.60 8.13
CA VAL A 7 10.66 -6.74 7.19
C VAL A 7 10.71 -5.30 7.72
N PRO A 8 11.42 -4.38 7.03
CA PRO A 8 11.51 -3.00 7.48
C PRO A 8 10.12 -2.33 7.45
N LEU A 9 9.68 -1.85 8.61
CA LEU A 9 8.42 -1.12 8.80
C LEU A 9 8.34 0.14 7.93
N ALA A 10 9.48 0.83 7.74
CA ALA A 10 9.63 1.97 6.85
C ALA A 10 10.54 1.61 5.67
N SER A 11 9.99 1.56 4.46
CA SER A 11 10.75 1.27 3.24
C SER A 11 10.42 2.27 2.15
N ARG A 12 11.46 2.93 1.63
CA ARG A 12 11.33 3.92 0.53
C ARG A 12 10.74 3.29 -0.72
N ARG A 13 11.11 2.04 -1.03
CA ARG A 13 10.59 1.32 -2.20
C ARG A 13 9.08 1.05 -2.07
N ARG A 14 8.63 0.63 -0.88
CA ARG A 14 7.21 0.39 -0.61
C ARG A 14 6.41 1.69 -0.66
N ALA A 15 6.92 2.76 -0.04
CA ALA A 15 6.30 4.07 -0.10
C ALA A 15 6.13 4.56 -1.54
N LEU A 16 7.16 4.40 -2.39
CA LEU A 16 7.09 4.75 -3.81
C LEU A 16 6.05 3.89 -4.57
N LEU A 17 6.03 2.58 -4.34
CA LEU A 17 5.04 1.70 -4.96
C LEU A 17 3.61 2.06 -4.55
N THR A 18 3.37 2.27 -3.25
CA THR A 18 2.07 2.71 -2.74
C THR A 18 1.66 4.04 -3.37
N LEU A 19 2.58 5.00 -3.49
CA LEU A 19 2.30 6.30 -4.11
C LEU A 19 1.91 6.15 -5.59
N VAL A 20 2.66 5.34 -6.36
CA VAL A 20 2.38 5.09 -7.78
C VAL A 20 1.01 4.41 -7.94
N VAL A 21 0.71 3.39 -7.14
CA VAL A 21 -0.57 2.68 -7.20
C VAL A 21 -1.73 3.60 -6.78
N ALA A 22 -1.57 4.38 -5.71
CA ALA A 22 -2.58 5.33 -5.28
C ALA A 22 -2.87 6.40 -6.35
N ALA A 23 -1.83 6.93 -7.01
CA ALA A 23 -1.98 7.88 -8.10
C ALA A 23 -2.70 7.25 -9.31
N ALA A 24 -2.35 6.02 -9.68
CA ALA A 24 -3.01 5.30 -10.76
C ALA A 24 -4.49 5.01 -10.46
N LEU A 25 -4.80 4.55 -9.24
CA LEU A 25 -6.18 4.31 -8.79
C LEU A 25 -6.99 5.60 -8.76
N LEU A 26 -6.41 6.70 -8.27
CA LEU A 26 -7.06 8.00 -8.28
C LEU A 26 -7.37 8.44 -9.71
N ALA A 27 -6.39 8.39 -10.60
CA ALA A 27 -6.56 8.76 -12.01
C ALA A 27 -7.63 7.90 -12.72
N PHE A 28 -7.70 6.61 -12.40
CA PHE A 28 -8.69 5.70 -12.97
C PHE A 28 -10.11 5.98 -12.47
N ASN A 29 -10.27 6.37 -11.20
CA ASN A 29 -11.58 6.63 -10.59
C ASN A 29 -12.04 8.09 -10.73
N TYR A 30 -11.16 8.99 -11.18
CA TYR A 30 -11.45 10.40 -11.38
C TYR A 30 -12.49 10.60 -12.49
N GLY A 31 -13.57 11.31 -12.18
CA GLY A 31 -14.68 11.56 -13.11
C GLY A 31 -15.67 10.39 -13.25
N SER A 32 -15.47 9.27 -12.57
CA SER A 32 -16.45 8.17 -12.49
C SER A 32 -17.04 8.00 -11.10
N SER A 33 -16.19 7.85 -10.08
CA SER A 33 -16.62 7.67 -8.67
C SER A 33 -16.11 8.79 -7.76
N ILE A 34 -15.20 9.62 -8.27
CA ILE A 34 -14.62 10.76 -7.58
C ILE A 34 -14.93 11.99 -8.43
N GLU A 35 -15.89 12.78 -7.99
CA GLU A 35 -16.37 13.96 -8.70
C GLU A 35 -15.94 15.25 -7.98
N THR A 36 -15.72 15.16 -6.67
CA THR A 36 -15.33 16.32 -5.85
C THR A 36 -13.90 16.26 -5.35
N VAL A 37 -13.31 17.44 -5.09
CA VAL A 37 -11.96 17.55 -4.52
C VAL A 37 -11.88 16.90 -3.13
N SER A 38 -12.97 16.98 -2.35
CA SER A 38 -13.08 16.32 -1.04
C SER A 38 -13.04 14.79 -1.14
N GLU A 39 -13.73 14.21 -2.11
CA GLU A 39 -13.69 12.76 -2.36
C GLU A 39 -12.29 12.33 -2.81
N ALA A 40 -11.65 13.12 -3.67
CA ALA A 40 -10.29 12.84 -4.11
C ALA A 40 -9.30 12.83 -2.92
N ALA A 41 -9.40 13.81 -2.01
CA ALA A 41 -8.55 13.87 -0.83
C ALA A 41 -8.76 12.66 0.10
N LEU A 42 -10.01 12.27 0.33
CA LEU A 42 -10.35 11.08 1.12
C LEU A 42 -9.87 9.79 0.45
N ALA A 43 -10.05 9.67 -0.86
CA ALA A 43 -9.61 8.52 -1.63
C ALA A 43 -8.09 8.38 -1.62
N VAL A 44 -7.33 9.46 -1.78
CA VAL A 44 -5.86 9.45 -1.67
C VAL A 44 -5.43 8.95 -0.30
N ALA A 45 -6.00 9.50 0.79
CA ALA A 45 -5.67 9.06 2.14
C ALA A 45 -5.97 7.56 2.33
N ALA A 46 -7.14 7.10 1.87
CA ALA A 46 -7.52 5.70 1.94
C ALA A 46 -6.59 4.79 1.12
N TYR A 47 -6.28 5.15 -0.13
CA TYR A 47 -5.41 4.36 -1.01
C TYR A 47 -3.98 4.27 -0.48
N LEU A 48 -3.45 5.36 0.09
CA LEU A 48 -2.12 5.34 0.70
C LEU A 48 -2.08 4.43 1.92
N VAL A 49 -3.05 4.55 2.83
CA VAL A 49 -3.10 3.72 4.06
C VAL A 49 -3.31 2.25 3.71
N VAL A 50 -4.34 1.95 2.92
CA VAL A 50 -4.68 0.57 2.54
C VAL A 50 -3.55 -0.03 1.71
N GLY A 51 -3.06 0.68 0.70
CA GLY A 51 -1.98 0.18 -0.17
C GLY A 51 -0.68 -0.10 0.60
N TYR A 52 -0.31 0.76 1.56
CA TYR A 52 0.89 0.53 2.37
C TYR A 52 0.73 -0.69 3.29
N LEU A 53 -0.43 -0.83 3.92
CA LEU A 53 -0.75 -1.96 4.79
C LEU A 53 -0.80 -3.27 4.00
N THR A 54 -1.45 -3.30 2.84
CA THR A 54 -1.50 -4.47 1.96
C THR A 54 -0.11 -4.91 1.54
N LEU A 55 0.77 -3.99 1.13
CA LEU A 55 2.16 -4.33 0.81
C LEU A 55 2.92 -4.85 2.03
N THR A 56 2.72 -4.26 3.22
CA THR A 56 3.31 -4.78 4.47
C THR A 56 2.88 -6.22 4.72
N ALA A 57 1.58 -6.49 4.60
CA ALA A 57 1.00 -7.80 4.85
C ALA A 57 1.52 -8.82 3.84
N MET A 58 1.62 -8.46 2.56
CA MET A 58 2.20 -9.32 1.53
C MET A 58 3.67 -9.65 1.83
N ASP A 59 4.48 -8.66 2.20
CA ASP A 59 5.89 -8.91 2.56
C ASP A 59 6.01 -9.86 3.76
N LEU A 60 5.18 -9.68 4.79
CA LEU A 60 5.14 -10.57 5.94
C LEU A 60 4.67 -11.98 5.58
N LEU A 61 3.69 -12.11 4.68
CA LEU A 61 3.21 -13.40 4.21
C LEU A 61 4.27 -14.10 3.37
N PHE A 62 4.94 -13.39 2.46
CA PHE A 62 6.00 -13.97 1.64
C PHE A 62 7.21 -14.38 2.49
N ASP A 63 7.63 -13.56 3.46
CA ASP A 63 8.68 -13.94 4.42
C ASP A 63 8.30 -15.21 5.20
N ARG A 64 7.04 -15.30 5.64
CA ARG A 64 6.56 -16.43 6.44
C ARG A 64 6.34 -17.72 5.64
N PHE A 65 5.88 -17.62 4.39
CA PHE A 65 5.44 -18.76 3.59
C PHE A 65 6.42 -19.18 2.49
N LEU A 66 7.17 -18.26 1.89
CA LEU A 66 8.15 -18.60 0.83
C LEU A 66 9.55 -18.90 1.37
N TRP A 67 9.95 -18.31 2.50
CA TRP A 67 11.29 -18.52 3.09
C TRP A 67 11.40 -19.76 4.00
N ARG A 68 10.30 -20.52 4.13
CA ARG A 68 10.26 -21.78 4.90
C ARG A 68 10.58 -23.03 4.08
N ASN A 69 10.88 -22.88 2.78
CA ASN A 69 11.42 -23.94 1.91
C ASN A 69 12.90 -23.70 1.64
#